data_AF-A0A256CN17-F1
#
_entry.id   AF-A0A256CN17-F1
#
_cell.length_a   1.000
_cell.length_b   1.000
_cell.length_c   1.000
_cell.angle_alpha   90.00
_cell.angle_beta   90.00
_cell.angle_gamma   90.00
#
_symmetry.space_group_name_H-M   'P 1'
#
loop_
_entity.id
_entity.type
_entity.pdbx_description
1 polymer ?
#
loop_
_entity_poly.entity_id
_entity_poly.type
_entity_poly.pdbx_seq_one_letter_code
_entity_poly.pdbx_strand_id
1 'polypeptide(L)'
;MVRVNIICEGQTEESFVNAIIAPYFATQGIWISAPLIGKPGHKGGNVNWARLKRDLTVMMKSDHSVYCTTFLDFYGLHSDFPGKLDAERESDLVKKLEIMQEALVNAVTETLGAEAATRFIPYIQMYEFEAILFSDPQLMEEKLNVRGFCAIRDQFNSPEHMQ
;
A
#
# COMPACT_ATOMS: atom_id res chain seq x y z
N MET A 1 10.52 6.93 -19.53
CA MET A 1 9.95 5.64 -19.08
C MET A 1 9.70 5.76 -17.60
N VAL A 2 8.45 5.60 -17.15
CA VAL A 2 8.11 5.71 -15.72
C VAL A 2 8.19 4.34 -15.09
N ARG A 3 8.86 4.24 -13.94
CA ARG A 3 8.98 3.00 -13.16
C ARG A 3 8.53 3.23 -11.73
N VAL A 4 7.74 2.31 -11.22
CA VAL A 4 7.18 2.36 -9.87
C VAL A 4 7.46 1.06 -9.16
N ASN A 5 8.01 1.14 -7.95
CA ASN A 5 8.15 0.00 -7.06
C ASN A 5 7.06 0.08 -5.99
N ILE A 6 6.22 -0.95 -5.90
CA ILE A 6 5.18 -1.09 -4.88
C ILE A 6 5.69 -2.10 -3.84
N ILE A 7 6.15 -1.60 -2.69
CA ILE A 7 6.70 -2.45 -1.63
C ILE A 7 5.55 -3.15 -0.92
N CYS A 8 5.42 -4.45 -1.13
CA CYS A 8 4.32 -5.28 -0.65
C CYS A 8 4.66 -5.92 0.70
N GLU A 9 3.67 -6.06 1.58
CA GLU A 9 3.83 -6.76 2.85
C GLU A 9 4.00 -8.28 2.67
N GLY A 10 3.14 -8.89 1.85
CA GLY A 10 3.06 -10.33 1.68
C GLY A 10 2.79 -10.76 0.23
N GLN A 11 2.65 -12.08 0.07
CA GLN A 11 2.47 -12.72 -1.24
C GLN A 11 1.12 -12.38 -1.87
N THR A 12 0.11 -12.08 -1.06
CA THR A 12 -1.23 -11.71 -1.55
C THR A 12 -1.16 -10.38 -2.29
N GLU A 13 -0.56 -9.37 -1.67
CA GLU A 13 -0.38 -8.03 -2.24
C GLU A 13 0.55 -8.08 -3.47
N GLU A 14 1.66 -8.81 -3.38
CA GLU A 14 2.57 -9.04 -4.51
C GLU A 14 1.83 -9.66 -5.71
N SER A 15 1.03 -10.71 -5.46
CA SER A 15 0.27 -11.39 -6.51
C SER A 15 -0.77 -10.46 -7.14
N PHE A 16 -1.47 -9.67 -6.33
CA PHE A 16 -2.43 -8.68 -6.83
C PHE A 16 -1.76 -7.62 -7.69
N VAL A 17 -0.63 -7.07 -7.24
CA VAL A 17 0.11 -6.06 -8.02
C VAL A 17 0.57 -6.65 -9.35
N ASN A 18 1.17 -7.84 -9.34
CA ASN A 18 1.69 -8.47 -10.55
C ASN A 18 0.59 -8.92 -11.52
N ALA A 19 -0.55 -9.40 -11.01
CA ALA A 19 -1.62 -9.96 -11.84
C ALA A 19 -2.59 -8.88 -12.37
N ILE A 20 -2.83 -7.80 -11.62
CA ILE A 20 -3.87 -6.82 -11.91
C ILE A 20 -3.28 -5.45 -12.21
N ILE A 21 -2.49 -4.90 -11.28
CA ILE A 21 -2.04 -3.51 -11.35
C ILE A 21 -0.98 -3.32 -12.43
N ALA A 22 0.05 -4.18 -12.46
CA ALA A 22 1.15 -4.06 -13.39
C ALA A 22 0.71 -4.18 -14.87
N PRO A 23 -0.15 -5.14 -15.28
CA PRO A 23 -0.63 -5.21 -16.66
C PRO A 23 -1.44 -3.99 -17.09
N TYR A 24 -2.29 -3.46 -16.21
CA TYR A 24 -3.09 -2.26 -16.50
C TYR A 24 -2.17 -1.06 -16.79
N PHE A 25 -1.21 -0.79 -15.92
CA PHE A 25 -0.30 0.35 -16.06
C PHE A 25 0.75 0.18 -17.16
N ALA A 26 1.12 -1.05 -17.51
CA ALA A 26 2.01 -1.32 -18.63
C ALA A 26 1.44 -0.78 -19.95
N THR A 27 0.11 -0.85 -20.14
CA THR A 27 -0.56 -0.26 -21.32
C THR A 27 -0.43 1.27 -21.41
N GLN A 28 -0.12 1.91 -20.29
CA GLN A 28 0.07 3.37 -20.16
C GLN A 28 1.55 3.76 -20.14
N GLY A 29 2.47 2.82 -20.37
CA GLY A 29 3.92 3.07 -20.35
C GLY A 29 4.51 3.22 -18.94
N ILE A 30 3.79 2.77 -17.91
CA ILE A 30 4.25 2.74 -16.52
C ILE A 30 4.59 1.30 -16.16
N TRP A 31 5.83 1.07 -15.77
CA TRP A 31 6.32 -0.27 -15.41
C TRP A 31 6.38 -0.45 -13.91
N ILE A 32 5.64 -1.43 -13.41
CA ILE A 32 5.49 -1.69 -11.99
C ILE A 32 6.28 -2.91 -11.58
N SER A 33 6.98 -2.83 -10.44
CA SER A 33 7.53 -3.98 -9.74
C SER A 33 6.94 -4.08 -8.33
N ALA A 34 6.80 -5.31 -7.83
CA ALA A 34 6.14 -5.60 -6.55
C ALA A 34 7.09 -6.29 -5.56
N PRO A 35 8.20 -5.66 -5.11
CA PRO A 35 9.11 -6.29 -4.17
C PRO A 35 8.43 -6.51 -2.80
N LEU A 36 8.62 -7.69 -2.22
CA LEU A 36 8.27 -7.95 -0.83
C LEU A 36 9.19 -7.20 0.12
N ILE A 37 8.63 -6.68 1.21
CA ILE A 37 9.40 -6.02 2.27
C ILE A 37 10.35 -7.00 2.96
N GLY A 38 11.62 -6.63 3.07
CA GLY A 38 12.68 -7.43 3.67
C GLY A 38 13.19 -8.58 2.80
N LYS A 39 13.55 -9.71 3.44
CA LYS A 39 14.12 -10.86 2.73
C LYS A 39 13.02 -11.81 2.24
N PRO A 40 13.12 -12.35 1.01
CA PRO A 40 12.22 -13.39 0.51
C PRO A 40 12.19 -14.58 1.46
N GLY A 41 11.00 -14.98 1.94
CA GLY A 41 10.79 -16.17 2.77
C GLY A 41 10.45 -15.93 4.24
N HIS A 42 10.45 -14.68 4.73
CA HIS A 42 9.78 -14.39 5.99
C HIS A 42 8.27 -14.33 5.75
N LYS A 43 7.53 -15.25 6.39
CA LYS A 43 6.07 -15.19 6.42
C LYS A 43 5.64 -13.81 6.96
N GLY A 44 4.71 -13.16 6.26
CA GLY A 44 4.17 -11.85 6.58
C GLY A 44 3.93 -11.71 8.08
N GLY A 45 4.35 -10.57 8.62
CA GLY A 45 4.35 -10.31 10.05
C GLY A 45 5.56 -9.48 10.49
N ASN A 46 5.27 -8.45 11.28
CA ASN A 46 6.22 -7.50 11.83
C ASN A 46 6.86 -6.58 10.78
N VAL A 47 6.01 -5.85 10.06
CA VAL A 47 6.45 -4.73 9.21
C VAL A 47 6.87 -3.57 10.12
N ASN A 48 8.17 -3.25 10.10
CA ASN A 48 8.73 -2.16 10.89
C ASN A 48 9.49 -1.17 10.01
N TRP A 49 9.75 0.01 10.57
CA TRP A 49 10.43 1.08 9.86
C TRP A 49 11.81 0.67 9.34
N ALA A 50 12.58 -0.08 10.16
CA ALA A 50 13.94 -0.45 9.81
C ALA A 50 14.02 -1.31 8.54
N ARG A 51 13.02 -2.18 8.31
CA ARG A 51 12.89 -2.98 7.08
C ARG A 51 12.57 -2.09 5.88
N LEU A 52 11.50 -1.30 5.98
CA LEU A 52 11.08 -0.40 4.88
C LEU A 52 12.20 0.58 4.52
N LYS A 53 12.84 1.18 5.52
CA LYS A 53 13.99 2.08 5.36
C LYS A 53 15.12 1.45 4.56
N ARG A 54 15.47 0.20 4.85
CA ARG A 54 16.53 -0.51 4.12
C ARG A 54 16.17 -0.66 2.64
N ASP A 55 14.96 -1.11 2.37
CA ASP A 55 14.51 -1.42 1.02
C ASP A 55 14.38 -0.13 0.18
N LEU A 56 13.78 0.92 0.75
CA LEU A 56 13.73 2.25 0.14
C LEU A 56 15.14 2.79 -0.13
N THR A 57 16.07 2.64 0.82
CA THR A 57 17.46 3.08 0.63
C THR A 57 18.11 2.40 -0.55
N VAL A 58 17.92 1.08 -0.70
CA VAL A 58 18.50 0.32 -1.82
C VAL A 58 17.86 0.75 -3.14
N MET A 59 16.53 0.80 -3.20
CA MET A 59 15.80 1.11 -4.44
C MET A 59 16.03 2.54 -4.92
N MET A 60 15.93 3.53 -4.02
CA MET A 60 15.95 4.93 -4.42
C MET A 60 17.37 5.50 -4.62
N LYS A 61 18.40 4.84 -4.05
CA LYS A 61 19.81 5.17 -4.31
C LYS A 61 20.38 4.45 -5.53
N SER A 62 19.90 3.24 -5.84
CA SER A 62 20.30 2.57 -7.08
C SER A 62 19.68 3.22 -8.32
N ASP A 63 18.55 3.92 -8.14
CA ASP A 63 17.82 4.50 -9.24
C ASP A 63 17.18 5.85 -8.90
N HIS A 64 17.74 6.91 -9.46
CA HIS A 64 17.21 8.28 -9.24
C HIS A 64 15.98 8.62 -10.09
N SER A 65 15.50 7.69 -10.92
CA SER A 65 14.30 7.89 -11.75
C SER A 65 13.10 7.06 -11.30
N VAL A 66 13.29 6.14 -10.35
CA VAL A 66 12.21 5.26 -9.87
C VAL A 66 11.34 6.00 -8.85
N TYR A 67 10.04 5.77 -8.93
CA TYR A 67 9.08 6.13 -7.89
C TYR A 67 8.87 4.93 -6.97
N CYS A 68 8.63 5.20 -5.69
CA CYS A 68 8.34 4.18 -4.70
C CYS A 68 7.00 4.47 -4.01
N THR A 69 6.22 3.43 -3.81
CA THR A 69 5.03 3.42 -2.96
C THR A 69 5.02 2.14 -2.14
N THR A 70 4.06 2.02 -1.24
CA THR A 70 3.93 0.91 -0.29
C THR A 70 2.56 0.28 -0.45
N PHE A 71 2.44 -1.01 -0.17
CA PHE A 71 1.16 -1.69 -0.03
C PHE A 71 1.26 -2.56 1.22
N LEU A 72 1.03 -1.90 2.36
CA LEU A 72 1.23 -2.45 3.71
C LEU A 72 -0.07 -2.33 4.49
N ASP A 73 -0.45 -3.37 5.23
CA ASP A 73 -1.61 -3.34 6.12
C ASP A 73 -1.29 -2.50 7.35
N PHE A 74 -2.11 -1.50 7.62
CA PHE A 74 -2.02 -0.65 8.80
C PHE A 74 -1.96 -1.48 10.09
N TYR A 75 -2.76 -2.53 10.22
CA TYR A 75 -2.83 -3.34 11.44
C TYR A 75 -1.66 -4.32 11.59
N GLY A 76 -0.99 -4.66 10.49
CA GLY A 76 0.25 -5.42 10.47
C GLY A 76 1.51 -4.62 10.83
N LEU A 77 1.42 -3.28 10.85
CA LEU A 77 2.53 -2.39 11.19
C LEU A 77 2.89 -2.47 12.68
N HIS A 78 4.19 -2.57 12.94
CA HIS A 78 4.74 -2.50 14.28
C HIS A 78 4.60 -1.08 14.87
N SER A 79 4.54 -0.96 16.20
CA SER A 79 4.32 0.32 16.89
C SER A 79 5.45 1.35 16.72
N ASP A 80 6.63 0.92 16.27
CA ASP A 80 7.77 1.80 15.95
C ASP A 80 7.68 2.40 14.54
N PHE A 81 6.65 2.06 13.77
CA PHE A 81 6.47 2.56 12.42
C PHE A 81 6.06 4.05 12.44
N PRO A 82 6.62 4.92 11.57
CA PRO A 82 6.36 6.35 11.61
C PRO A 82 4.86 6.66 11.55
N GLY A 83 4.38 7.46 12.50
CA GLY A 83 2.98 7.87 12.58
C GLY A 83 2.04 6.83 13.20
N LYS A 84 2.47 5.57 13.42
CA LYS A 84 1.56 4.48 13.86
C LYS A 84 0.87 4.76 15.18
N LEU A 85 1.62 5.16 16.21
CA LEU A 85 1.04 5.42 17.54
C LEU A 85 0.12 6.65 17.58
N ASP A 86 0.39 7.65 16.74
CA ASP A 86 -0.45 8.85 16.63
C ASP A 86 -1.72 8.54 15.84
N ALA A 87 -1.57 7.81 14.73
CA ALA A 87 -2.66 7.31 13.91
C ALA A 87 -3.62 6.44 14.72
N GLU A 88 -3.13 5.54 15.58
CA GLU A 88 -3.96 4.69 16.45
C GLU A 88 -4.87 5.47 17.41
N ARG A 89 -4.50 6.71 17.77
CA ARG A 89 -5.29 7.58 18.64
C ARG A 89 -6.38 8.34 17.89
N GLU A 90 -6.31 8.37 16.57
CA GLU A 90 -7.28 9.04 15.73
C GLU A 90 -8.43 8.09 15.37
N SER A 91 -9.65 8.60 15.51
CA SER A 91 -10.90 7.91 15.20
C SER A 91 -11.32 8.11 13.74
N ASP A 92 -11.00 9.27 13.17
CA ASP A 92 -11.30 9.60 11.79
C ASP A 92 -10.33 8.92 10.82
N LEU A 93 -10.86 8.14 9.88
CA LEU A 93 -10.06 7.36 8.94
C LEU A 93 -9.18 8.24 8.03
N VAL A 94 -9.72 9.36 7.56
CA VAL A 94 -9.01 10.26 6.65
C VAL A 94 -7.83 10.89 7.37
N LYS A 95 -8.05 11.41 8.57
CA LYS A 95 -6.96 11.96 9.40
C LYS A 95 -5.94 10.91 9.79
N LYS A 96 -6.38 9.68 10.06
CA LYS A 96 -5.47 8.56 10.35
C LYS A 96 -4.53 8.30 9.17
N LEU A 97 -5.06 8.31 7.94
CA LEU A 97 -4.27 8.17 6.72
C LEU A 97 -3.33 9.37 6.49
N GLU A 98 -3.79 10.60 6.72
CA GLU A 98 -2.97 11.81 6.62
C GLU A 98 -1.77 11.74 7.58
N ILE A 99 -2.00 11.39 8.86
CA ILE A 99 -0.94 11.21 9.87
C ILE A 99 0.11 10.21 9.39
N MET A 100 -0.33 9.06 8.87
CA MET A 100 0.57 8.02 8.37
C MET A 100 1.40 8.50 7.17
N GLN A 101 0.74 9.15 6.19
CA GLN A 101 1.40 9.64 4.99
C GLN A 101 2.42 10.72 5.31
N GLU A 102 2.07 11.70 6.12
CA GLU A 102 2.96 12.78 6.54
C GLU A 102 4.16 12.24 7.31
N ALA A 103 3.94 11.35 8.29
CA ALA A 103 5.01 10.77 9.08
C ALA A 103 5.98 9.94 8.23
N LEU A 104 5.47 9.19 7.25
CA LEU A 104 6.28 8.41 6.32
C LEU A 104 7.11 9.29 5.38
N VAL A 105 6.50 10.32 4.80
CA VAL A 105 7.23 11.29 3.94
C VAL A 105 8.32 11.99 4.73
N ASN A 106 8.04 12.40 5.97
CA ASN A 106 9.03 13.02 6.85
C ASN A 106 10.18 12.06 7.18
N ALA A 107 9.88 10.81 7.54
CA ALA A 107 10.89 9.80 7.85
C ALA A 107 11.79 9.46 6.63
N VAL A 108 11.21 9.44 5.43
CA VAL A 108 11.96 9.29 4.16
C VAL A 108 12.80 10.53 3.88
N THR A 109 12.26 11.73 4.07
CA THR A 109 12.97 13.00 3.89
C THR A 109 14.21 13.06 4.79
N GLU A 110 14.09 12.69 6.06
CA GLU A 110 15.19 12.65 7.02
C GLU A 110 16.25 11.59 6.66
N THR A 111 15.82 10.46 6.09
CA THR A 111 16.72 9.31 5.83
C THR A 111 17.41 9.39 4.47
N LEU A 112 16.70 9.82 3.43
CA LEU A 112 17.13 9.78 2.02
C LEU A 112 17.25 11.17 1.39
N GLY A 113 16.77 12.21 2.06
CA GLY A 113 16.78 13.59 1.58
C GLY A 113 15.49 13.97 0.83
N ALA A 114 15.29 15.28 0.68
CA ALA A 114 14.11 15.86 0.07
C ALA A 114 13.89 15.41 -1.38
N GLU A 115 14.97 15.21 -2.15
CA GLU A 115 14.87 14.74 -3.54
C GLU A 115 14.20 13.36 -3.61
N ALA A 116 14.67 12.40 -2.80
CA ALA A 116 14.07 11.07 -2.75
C ALA A 116 12.60 11.14 -2.28
N ALA A 117 12.29 12.00 -1.30
CA ALA A 117 10.93 12.17 -0.82
C ALA A 117 9.94 12.61 -1.92
N THR A 118 10.38 13.40 -2.91
CA THR A 118 9.51 13.79 -4.05
C THR A 118 9.07 12.61 -4.92
N ARG A 119 9.79 11.48 -4.84
CA ARG A 119 9.53 10.24 -5.59
C ARG A 119 8.92 9.15 -4.72
N PHE A 120 8.59 9.46 -3.47
CA PHE A 120 7.97 8.53 -2.54
C PHE A 120 6.51 8.94 -2.26
N ILE A 121 5.58 8.04 -2.58
CA ILE A 121 4.13 8.26 -2.44
C ILE A 121 3.62 7.14 -1.52
N PRO A 122 3.58 7.34 -0.20
CA PRO A 122 3.18 6.27 0.72
C PRO A 122 1.71 5.90 0.52
N TYR A 123 1.44 4.59 0.47
CA TYR A 123 0.11 4.04 0.53
C TYR A 123 0.02 2.99 1.64
N ILE A 124 -1.01 3.10 2.47
CA ILE A 124 -1.25 2.21 3.61
C ILE A 124 -2.68 1.69 3.46
N GLN A 125 -2.80 0.37 3.51
CA GLN A 125 -4.07 -0.33 3.42
C GLN A 125 -4.70 -0.35 4.82
N MET A 126 -5.83 0.33 4.99
CA MET A 126 -6.47 0.51 6.30
C MET A 126 -7.38 -0.65 6.69
N TYR A 127 -7.89 -1.42 5.74
CA TYR A 127 -8.84 -2.53 5.96
C TYR A 127 -8.46 -3.73 5.10
N GLU A 128 -9.15 -4.86 5.26
CA GLU A 128 -8.77 -6.09 4.57
C GLU A 128 -8.82 -5.95 3.03
N PHE A 129 -7.97 -6.72 2.35
CA PHE A 129 -7.83 -6.74 0.88
C PHE A 129 -9.18 -6.96 0.17
N GLU A 130 -10.08 -7.68 0.81
CA GLU A 130 -11.43 -8.02 0.41
C GLU A 130 -12.29 -6.78 0.15
N ALA A 131 -12.01 -5.66 0.82
CA ALA A 131 -12.64 -4.37 0.52
C ALA A 131 -12.40 -3.95 -0.93
N ILE A 132 -11.24 -4.24 -1.51
CA ILE A 132 -10.94 -3.92 -2.91
C ILE A 132 -11.88 -4.68 -3.86
N LEU A 133 -12.36 -5.86 -3.47
CA LEU A 133 -13.32 -6.63 -4.28
C LEU A 133 -14.67 -5.92 -4.42
N PHE A 134 -15.03 -5.06 -3.46
CA PHE A 134 -16.23 -4.21 -3.51
C PHE A 134 -16.06 -2.93 -4.35
N SER A 135 -14.92 -2.75 -5.02
CA SER A 135 -14.75 -1.68 -6.01
C SER A 135 -15.69 -1.86 -7.21
N ASP A 136 -16.00 -3.11 -7.58
CA ASP A 136 -17.02 -3.45 -8.57
C ASP A 136 -17.90 -4.61 -8.07
N PRO A 137 -18.91 -4.31 -7.23
CA PRO A 137 -19.76 -5.33 -6.64
C PRO A 137 -20.63 -6.05 -7.70
N GLN A 138 -20.90 -5.41 -8.84
CA GLN A 138 -21.67 -6.02 -9.93
C GLN A 138 -20.86 -7.10 -10.64
N LEU A 139 -19.60 -6.80 -10.96
CA LEU A 139 -18.68 -7.79 -11.54
C LEU A 139 -18.49 -8.98 -10.60
N MET A 140 -18.45 -8.75 -9.29
CA MET A 140 -18.33 -9.81 -8.29
C MET A 140 -19.57 -10.71 -8.25
N GLU A 141 -20.78 -10.13 -8.26
CA GLU A 141 -22.04 -10.88 -8.37
C GLU A 141 -22.07 -11.75 -9.63
N GLU A 142 -21.64 -11.20 -10.77
CA GLU A 142 -21.58 -11.92 -12.04
C GLU A 142 -20.60 -13.10 -11.98
N LYS A 143 -19.37 -12.87 -11.50
CA LYS A 143 -18.32 -13.90 -11.47
C LYS A 143 -18.56 -15.00 -10.46
N LEU A 144 -19.16 -14.67 -9.32
CA LEU A 144 -19.47 -15.64 -8.26
C LEU A 144 -20.87 -16.26 -8.39
N ASN A 145 -21.70 -15.75 -9.32
CA ASN A 145 -23.09 -16.14 -9.50
C ASN A 145 -23.92 -16.03 -8.20
N VAL A 146 -23.74 -14.91 -7.50
CA VAL A 146 -24.43 -14.56 -6.25
C VAL A 146 -25.10 -13.19 -6.38
N ARG A 147 -25.93 -12.80 -5.42
CA ARG A 147 -26.58 -11.48 -5.36
C ARG A 147 -26.42 -10.87 -3.98
N GLY A 148 -26.50 -9.55 -3.90
CA GLY A 148 -26.57 -8.80 -2.63
C GLY A 148 -25.29 -8.07 -2.25
N PHE A 149 -24.21 -8.19 -3.03
CA PHE A 149 -22.98 -7.43 -2.82
C PHE A 149 -23.20 -5.94 -3.06
N CYS A 150 -24.05 -5.57 -4.03
CA CYS A 150 -24.41 -4.15 -4.22
C CYS A 150 -25.10 -3.57 -2.98
N ALA A 151 -26.03 -4.32 -2.39
CA ALA A 151 -26.77 -3.90 -1.20
C ALA A 151 -25.89 -3.83 0.05
N ILE A 152 -24.87 -4.67 0.15
CA ILE A 152 -23.83 -4.57 1.19
C ILE A 152 -22.98 -3.32 0.94
N ARG A 153 -22.59 -3.06 -0.32
CA ARG A 153 -21.78 -1.90 -0.68
C ARG A 153 -22.44 -0.57 -0.35
N ASP A 154 -23.74 -0.46 -0.59
CA ASP A 154 -24.48 0.78 -0.37
C ASP A 154 -24.63 1.16 1.12
N GLN A 155 -24.24 0.29 2.05
CA GLN A 155 -24.24 0.58 3.49
C GLN A 155 -23.00 1.37 3.95
N PHE A 156 -22.01 1.54 3.09
CA PHE A 156 -20.72 2.16 3.43
C PHE A 156 -20.37 3.30 2.48
N ASN A 157 -19.65 4.31 2.99
CA ASN A 157 -19.25 5.48 2.20
C ASN A 157 -18.24 5.15 1.08
N SER A 158 -17.39 4.15 1.31
CA SER A 158 -16.47 3.59 0.32
C SER A 158 -16.15 2.13 0.69
N PRO A 159 -15.54 1.35 -0.22
CA PRO A 159 -15.08 0.01 0.13
C PRO A 159 -14.11 0.01 1.32
N GLU A 160 -13.30 1.06 1.45
CA GLU A 160 -12.41 1.30 2.59
C GLU A 160 -13.15 1.62 3.90
N HIS A 161 -14.48 1.57 3.97
CA HIS A 161 -15.22 1.68 5.23
C HIS A 161 -15.88 0.36 5.65
N MET A 162 -15.68 -0.71 4.88
CA MET A 162 -16.23 -2.04 5.15
C MET A 162 -15.39 -2.79 6.19
N GLN A 163 -16.05 -3.31 7.23
CA GLN A 163 -15.51 -4.21 8.24
C GLN A 163 -16.32 -5.50 8.31
#